data_AF-A0A7X9PKI1-F1
#
_entry.id   AF-A0A7X9PKI1-F1
#
_cell.length_a   1.000
_cell.length_b   1.000
_cell.length_c   1.000
_cell.angle_alpha   90.00
_cell.angle_beta   90.00
_cell.angle_gamma   90.00
#
_symmetry.space_group_name_H-M   'P 1'
#
loop_
_entity.id
_entity.type
_entity.pdbx_description
1 polymer ?
#
loop_
_entity_poly.entity_id
_entity_poly.type
_entity_poly.pdbx_seq_one_letter_code
_entity_poly.pdbx_strand_id
1 'polypeptide(L)'
;MKKTKLIMAFLFLYTGIACFGQINYSVSFENNYIINNVLLEDSNYYSRITMPGFQSGDSISYPALPVKYIHFVIPQDNNATSVIINEIKTDEVAIENIIEPLQQPIPISLNYTPEEDFTPP
;
A
#
# COMPACT_ATOMS: atom_id res chain seq x y z
N MET A 1 7.02 -50.51 -28.53
CA MET A 1 7.58 -49.17 -28.79
C MET A 1 6.54 -48.06 -29.08
N LYS A 2 5.43 -48.31 -29.78
CA LYS A 2 4.41 -47.24 -30.03
C LYS A 2 3.70 -46.75 -28.75
N LYS A 3 3.37 -47.66 -27.82
CA LYS A 3 2.66 -47.33 -26.57
C LYS A 3 3.51 -46.50 -25.59
N THR A 4 4.82 -46.78 -25.49
CA THR A 4 5.74 -46.04 -24.62
C THR A 4 5.98 -44.61 -25.11
N LYS A 5 6.01 -44.38 -26.42
CA LYS A 5 6.08 -43.01 -27.00
C LYS A 5 4.81 -42.20 -26.72
N LEU A 6 3.64 -42.83 -26.73
CA LEU A 6 2.36 -42.18 -26.42
C LEU A 6 2.29 -41.73 -24.95
N ILE A 7 2.74 -42.59 -24.03
CA ILE A 7 2.78 -42.28 -22.59
C ILE A 7 3.75 -41.13 -22.31
N MET A 8 4.92 -41.13 -22.95
CA MET A 8 5.90 -40.05 -22.82
C MET A 8 5.36 -38.70 -23.31
N ALA A 9 4.60 -38.70 -24.40
CA ALA A 9 3.95 -37.49 -24.93
C ALA A 9 2.86 -36.96 -23.98
N PHE A 10 2.08 -37.85 -23.37
CA PHE A 10 1.06 -37.48 -22.39
C PHE A 10 1.67 -36.89 -21.10
N LEU A 11 2.81 -37.43 -20.66
CA LEU A 11 3.56 -36.91 -19.51
C LEU A 11 4.10 -35.49 -19.77
N PHE A 12 4.56 -35.22 -21.00
CA PHE A 12 5.04 -33.89 -21.41
C PHE A 12 3.90 -32.86 -21.48
N LEU A 13 2.71 -33.27 -21.92
CA LEU A 13 1.52 -32.42 -21.92
C LEU A 13 1.02 -32.11 -20.50
N TYR A 14 1.17 -33.04 -19.56
CA TYR A 14 0.72 -32.85 -18.18
C TYR A 14 1.56 -31.83 -17.39
N THR A 15 2.86 -31.73 -17.71
CA THR A 15 3.75 -30.76 -17.04
C THR A 15 3.57 -29.32 -17.52
N GLY A 16 2.94 -29.10 -18.69
CA GLY A 16 2.71 -27.77 -19.26
C GLY A 16 1.51 -26.99 -18.68
N ILE A 17 0.61 -27.64 -17.93
CA ILE A 17 -0.68 -27.04 -17.51
C ILE A 17 -0.60 -26.41 -16.10
N ALA A 18 0.47 -26.65 -15.34
CA ALA A 18 0.50 -26.33 -13.91
C ALA A 18 1.35 -25.11 -13.52
N CYS A 19 1.46 -24.09 -14.36
CA CYS A 19 2.15 -22.84 -14.00
C CYS A 19 1.13 -21.68 -13.81
N PHE A 20 0.21 -21.85 -12.86
CA PHE A 20 -0.49 -20.70 -12.29
C PHE A 20 0.47 -20.03 -11.32
N GLY A 21 1.09 -18.94 -11.75
CA GLY A 21 1.98 -18.15 -10.90
C GLY A 21 1.18 -17.50 -9.78
N GLN A 22 1.42 -17.91 -8.53
CA GLN A 22 0.88 -17.25 -7.34
C GLN A 22 1.97 -16.38 -6.73
N ILE A 23 1.69 -15.09 -6.55
CA ILE A 23 2.55 -14.17 -5.81
C ILE A 23 2.11 -14.17 -4.36
N ASN A 24 2.99 -14.60 -3.45
CA ASN A 24 2.78 -14.51 -2.02
C ASN A 24 3.59 -13.34 -1.46
N TYR A 25 2.92 -12.46 -0.73
CA TYR A 25 3.55 -11.28 -0.12
C TYR A 25 3.02 -11.08 1.30
N SER A 26 3.90 -10.69 2.21
CA SER A 26 3.56 -10.40 3.60
C SER A 26 3.91 -8.95 3.93
N VAL A 27 3.00 -8.29 4.64
CA VAL A 27 3.18 -6.93 5.15
C VAL A 27 3.13 -6.99 6.66
N SER A 28 4.13 -6.40 7.32
CA SER A 28 4.10 -6.13 8.76
C SER A 28 4.17 -4.63 9.01
N PHE A 29 3.45 -4.20 10.04
CA PHE A 29 3.34 -2.81 10.50
C PHE A 29 4.02 -2.58 11.86
N GLU A 30 4.73 -3.57 12.39
CA GLU A 30 5.24 -3.55 13.76
C GLU A 30 6.12 -2.32 14.09
N ASN A 31 5.74 -1.63 15.17
CA ASN A 31 6.49 -0.66 15.99
C ASN A 31 7.12 0.58 15.31
N ASN A 32 6.74 0.93 14.08
CA ASN A 32 7.29 2.10 13.39
C ASN A 32 6.31 3.27 13.24
N TYR A 33 5.14 3.20 13.89
CA TYR A 33 4.20 4.31 13.88
C TYR A 33 4.52 5.31 15.01
N ILE A 34 4.36 6.59 14.71
CA ILE A 34 4.52 7.71 15.63
C ILE A 34 3.16 8.37 15.74
N ILE A 35 2.66 8.53 16.97
CA ILE A 35 1.40 9.21 17.27
C ILE A 35 1.74 10.53 17.96
N ASN A 36 1.38 11.64 17.32
CA ASN A 36 1.57 12.98 17.86
C ASN A 36 0.21 13.67 18.03
N ASN A 37 0.06 14.43 19.11
CA ASN A 37 -1.05 15.34 19.27
C ASN A 37 -0.77 16.64 18.50
N VAL A 38 -1.66 17.03 17.60
CA VAL A 38 -1.55 18.23 16.77
C VAL A 38 -2.78 19.11 16.93
N LEU A 39 -2.57 20.43 17.01
CA LEU A 39 -3.64 21.43 16.98
C LEU A 39 -3.82 21.89 15.53
N LEU A 40 -5.02 21.78 14.98
CA LEU A 40 -5.33 22.21 13.61
C LEU A 40 -6.01 23.59 13.58
N GLU A 41 -6.25 24.11 12.37
CA GLU A 41 -6.81 25.46 12.15
C GLU A 41 -8.21 25.66 12.75
N ASP A 42 -8.97 24.57 12.89
CA ASP A 42 -10.28 24.56 13.53
C ASP A 42 -10.20 24.64 15.07
N SER A 43 -8.99 24.79 15.62
CA SER A 43 -8.69 24.87 17.05
C SER A 43 -8.99 23.60 17.85
N ASN A 44 -9.14 22.45 17.18
CA ASN A 44 -9.29 21.16 17.83
C ASN A 44 -7.97 20.37 17.85
N TYR A 45 -7.81 19.54 18.89
CA TYR A 45 -6.69 18.61 18.99
C TYR A 45 -7.01 17.29 18.28
N TYR A 46 -6.04 16.82 17.49
CA TYR A 46 -6.12 15.58 16.73
C TYR A 46 -4.91 14.69 16.99
N SER A 47 -5.11 13.39 16.76
CA SER A 47 -4.02 12.42 16.72
C SER A 47 -3.52 12.29 15.29
N ARG A 48 -2.26 12.68 15.05
CA ARG A 48 -1.57 12.46 13.78
C ARG A 48 -0.76 11.18 13.88
N ILE A 49 -1.05 10.23 12.99
CA ILE A 49 -0.34 8.94 12.91
C ILE A 49 0.57 8.98 11.69
N THR A 50 1.88 8.84 11.90
CA THR A 50 2.86 8.79 10.82
C THR A 50 3.67 7.51 10.88
N MET A 51 4.00 6.94 9.72
CA MET A 51 4.84 5.75 9.64
C MET A 51 5.87 5.95 8.51
N PRO A 52 7.18 5.95 8.78
CA PRO A 52 8.20 6.18 7.76
C PRO A 52 8.13 5.18 6.61
N GLY A 53 8.12 5.69 5.36
CA GLY A 53 8.01 4.86 4.17
C GLY A 53 6.57 4.44 3.79
N PHE A 54 5.57 4.97 4.49
CA PHE A 54 4.16 4.79 4.19
C PHE A 54 3.60 6.09 3.63
N GLN A 55 2.55 5.98 2.82
CA GLN A 55 1.82 7.12 2.28
C GLN A 55 0.55 7.35 3.10
N SER A 56 -0.06 8.52 2.98
CA SER A 56 -1.42 8.71 3.47
C SER A 56 -2.42 8.10 2.49
N GLY A 57 -3.59 7.70 2.99
CA GLY A 57 -4.71 7.31 2.13
C GLY A 57 -5.12 8.42 1.14
N ASP A 58 -6.07 8.10 0.27
CA ASP A 58 -6.50 8.96 -0.85
C ASP A 58 -7.87 9.61 -0.65
N SER A 59 -8.56 9.28 0.45
CA SER A 59 -9.93 9.70 0.70
C SER A 59 -9.97 10.98 1.55
N ILE A 60 -10.17 12.12 0.90
CA ILE A 60 -10.24 13.44 1.56
C ILE A 60 -11.35 13.44 2.63
N SER A 61 -11.08 14.11 3.76
CA SER A 61 -11.97 14.20 4.93
C SER A 61 -12.15 12.91 5.73
N TYR A 62 -11.58 11.78 5.29
CA TYR A 62 -11.48 10.56 6.10
C TYR A 62 -10.22 10.58 6.98
N PRO A 63 -10.15 9.77 8.05
CA PRO A 63 -8.95 9.68 8.88
C PRO A 63 -7.68 9.44 8.05
N ALA A 64 -6.67 10.28 8.25
CA ALA A 64 -5.37 10.18 7.60
C ALA A 64 -4.56 9.02 8.18
N LEU A 65 -4.85 7.80 7.73
CA LEU A 65 -4.13 6.60 8.14
C LEU A 65 -2.95 6.31 7.19
N PRO A 66 -1.79 5.86 7.72
CA PRO A 66 -0.69 5.36 6.91
C PRO A 66 -1.10 4.10 6.13
N VAL A 67 -0.81 4.08 4.84
CA VAL A 67 -1.05 2.96 3.93
C VAL A 67 0.23 2.57 3.19
N LYS A 68 0.35 1.28 2.86
CA LYS A 68 1.46 0.75 2.07
C LYS A 68 0.96 0.30 0.70
N TYR A 69 1.36 1.02 -0.33
CA TYR A 69 1.14 0.59 -1.71
C TYR A 69 2.16 -0.48 -2.09
N ILE A 70 1.67 -1.61 -2.59
CA ILE A 70 2.49 -2.73 -3.04
C ILE A 70 2.33 -2.83 -4.55
N HIS A 71 3.45 -2.85 -5.25
CA HIS A 71 3.48 -2.93 -6.70
C HIS A 71 3.92 -4.33 -7.11
N PHE A 72 3.09 -5.02 -7.90
CA PHE A 72 3.40 -6.32 -8.47
C PHE A 72 3.62 -6.20 -9.97
N VAL A 73 4.64 -6.88 -10.48
CA VAL A 73 4.87 -7.00 -11.92
C VAL A 73 4.05 -8.19 -12.42
N ILE A 74 3.06 -7.91 -13.27
CA ILE A 74 2.23 -8.93 -13.90
C ILE A 74 2.73 -9.09 -15.35
N PRO A 75 3.03 -10.32 -15.82
CA PRO A 75 3.43 -10.52 -17.20
C PRO A 75 2.33 -10.08 -18.18
N GLN A 76 2.73 -9.60 -19.37
CA GLN A 76 1.86 -8.95 -20.35
C GLN A 76 0.60 -9.75 -20.73
N ASP A 77 0.67 -11.09 -20.74
CA ASP A 77 -0.44 -11.97 -21.13
C ASP A 77 -1.22 -12.55 -19.93
N ASN A 78 -0.94 -12.06 -18.72
CA ASN A 78 -1.60 -12.50 -17.49
C ASN A 78 -2.39 -11.35 -16.86
N ASN A 79 -3.45 -11.70 -16.15
CA ASN A 79 -4.23 -10.75 -15.35
C ASN A 79 -4.27 -11.23 -13.91
N ALA A 80 -4.08 -10.30 -12.97
CA ALA A 80 -4.44 -10.57 -11.57
C ALA A 80 -5.96 -10.61 -11.45
N THR A 81 -6.50 -11.77 -11.07
CA THR A 81 -7.95 -11.99 -10.98
C THR A 81 -8.49 -11.70 -9.58
N SER A 82 -7.70 -11.95 -8.55
CA SER A 82 -8.09 -11.74 -7.16
C SER A 82 -6.88 -11.50 -6.25
N VAL A 83 -7.17 -10.88 -5.12
CA VAL A 83 -6.26 -10.79 -3.97
C VAL A 83 -6.91 -11.57 -2.83
N ILE A 84 -6.21 -12.55 -2.28
CA ILE A 84 -6.68 -13.37 -1.17
C ILE A 84 -5.79 -13.05 0.04
N ILE A 85 -6.42 -12.63 1.13
CA ILE A 85 -5.73 -12.42 2.40
C ILE A 85 -5.79 -13.72 3.18
N ASN A 86 -4.64 -14.40 3.30
CA ASN A 86 -4.55 -15.71 3.94
C ASN A 86 -4.49 -15.60 5.47
N GLU A 87 -3.81 -14.58 5.98
CA GLU A 87 -3.59 -14.38 7.41
C GLU A 87 -3.64 -12.89 7.72
N ILE A 88 -4.29 -12.53 8.82
CA ILE A 88 -4.31 -11.18 9.38
C ILE A 88 -3.96 -11.30 10.85
N LYS A 89 -3.02 -10.47 11.29
CA LYS A 89 -2.77 -10.21 12.71
C LYS A 89 -3.13 -8.77 12.99
N THR A 90 -3.86 -8.56 14.06
CA THR A 90 -4.36 -7.24 14.45
C THR A 90 -3.88 -6.97 15.86
N ASP A 91 -3.37 -5.76 16.05
CA ASP A 91 -3.04 -5.22 17.35
C ASP A 91 -3.88 -3.96 17.59
N GLU A 92 -4.30 -3.75 18.83
CA GLU A 92 -5.04 -2.56 19.24
C GLU A 92 -4.09 -1.54 19.85
N VAL A 93 -4.29 -0.28 19.48
CA VAL A 93 -3.50 0.84 19.98
C VAL A 93 -4.45 1.89 20.52
N ALA A 94 -4.24 2.28 21.78
CA ALA A 94 -5.01 3.36 22.38
C ALA A 94 -4.60 4.70 21.77
N ILE A 95 -5.60 5.50 21.40
CA ILE A 95 -5.43 6.83 20.84
C ILE A 95 -6.23 7.81 21.71
N GLU A 96 -5.62 8.96 22.03
CA GLU A 96 -6.22 9.96 22.93
C GLU A 96 -7.27 10.84 22.24
N ASN A 97 -6.99 11.31 21.03
CA ASN A 97 -7.87 12.19 20.25
C ASN A 97 -8.34 11.51 18.96
N ILE A 98 -9.41 12.02 18.34
CA ILE A 98 -9.81 11.60 17.00
C ILE A 98 -8.65 11.79 16.00
N ILE A 99 -8.57 10.90 15.03
CA ILE A 99 -7.49 10.94 14.02
C ILE A 99 -7.72 12.14 13.10
N GLU A 100 -6.65 12.85 12.79
CA GLU A 100 -6.66 13.97 11.84
C GLU A 100 -7.31 13.56 10.50
N PRO A 101 -8.23 14.37 9.95
CA PRO A 101 -8.78 14.13 8.62
C PRO A 101 -7.75 14.44 7.53
N LEU A 102 -7.74 13.62 6.48
CA LEU A 102 -6.89 13.83 5.30
C LEU A 102 -7.24 15.14 4.60
N GLN A 103 -6.24 16.01 4.48
CA GLN A 103 -6.34 17.30 3.81
C GLN A 103 -6.05 17.19 2.32
N GLN A 104 -6.62 18.11 1.54
CA GLN A 104 -6.22 18.27 0.14
C GLN A 104 -4.75 18.73 0.06
N PRO A 105 -4.00 18.29 -0.96
CA PRO A 105 -2.67 18.82 -1.18
C PRO A 105 -2.77 20.33 -1.43
N ILE A 106 -1.83 21.08 -0.85
CA ILE A 106 -1.75 22.51 -1.08
C ILE A 106 -1.52 22.72 -2.59
N PRO A 107 -2.36 23.53 -3.26
CA PRO A 107 -2.17 23.79 -4.68
C PRO A 107 -0.85 24.52 -4.88
N ILE A 108 0.07 23.87 -5.60
CA ILE A 108 1.31 24.51 -6.06
C ILE A 108 1.05 25.13 -7.43
N SER A 109 1.54 26.35 -7.65
CA SER A 109 1.46 26.97 -8.98
C SER A 109 2.35 26.20 -9.97
N LEU A 110 2.00 26.20 -11.25
CA LEU A 110 2.77 25.55 -12.32
C LEU A 110 4.25 25.98 -12.37
N ASN A 111 4.56 27.17 -11.86
CA ASN A 111 5.91 27.75 -11.85
C ASN A 111 6.48 27.89 -10.42
N TYR A 112 5.91 27.21 -9.42
CA TYR A 112 6.36 27.32 -8.05
C TYR A 112 7.78 26.78 -7.90
N THR A 113 8.72 27.65 -7.55
CA THR A 113 10.07 27.27 -7.13
C THR A 113 10.20 27.56 -5.63
N PRO A 114 10.56 26.55 -4.80
CA PRO A 114 10.67 26.73 -3.35
C PRO A 114 11.68 27.80 -2.90
N GLU A 115 12.57 28.23 -3.79
CA GLU A 115 13.62 29.22 -3.52
C GLU A 115 13.09 30.67 -3.49
N GLU A 116 11.93 30.96 -4.10
CA GLU A 116 11.37 32.33 -4.16
C GLU A 116 10.58 32.74 -2.90
N ASP A 117 10.21 31.79 -2.03
CA ASP A 117 9.46 32.06 -0.80
C ASP A 117 10.34 32.61 0.36
N PHE A 118 11.66 32.57 0.22
CA PHE A 118 12.59 33.12 1.21
C PHE A 118 13.24 34.42 0.68
N THR A 119 12.58 35.56 0.89
CA THR A 119 13.30 36.83 0.98
C THR A 119 13.83 36.99 2.41
N PRO A 120 15.14 36.82 2.67
CA PRO A 120 15.69 37.16 3.97
C PRO A 120 15.44 38.65 4.28
N PRO A 121 15.28 39.01 5.57
CA PRO A 121 14.96 40.37 6.00
C PRO A 121 16.01 41.41 5.61
#